data_AF-T0ZA28-F1
#
_entry.id   AF-T0ZA28-F1
#
_cell.length_a   1.000
_cell.length_b   1.000
_cell.length_c   1.000
_cell.angle_alpha   90.00
_cell.angle_beta   90.00
_cell.angle_gamma   90.00
#
_symmetry.space_group_name_H-M   'P 1'
#
loop_
_entity.id
_entity.type
_entity.pdbx_description
1 polymer ?
#
loop_
_entity_poly.entity_id
_entity_poly.type
_entity_poly.pdbx_seq_one_letter_code
_entity_poly.pdbx_strand_id
1 'polypeptide(L)' 'MSLATPSETPPGIERAYRLRVYPTRIQARQLAQLAGATRFVWNWALDRRSTAYRADGTRLNWVALTPRVHDPARR' A
#
# COMPACT_ATOMS: atom_id res chain seq x y z
N MET A 1 19.37 44.28 10.92
CA MET A 1 18.84 43.46 9.81
C MET A 1 19.90 42.45 9.43
N SER A 2 19.79 41.20 9.89
CA SER A 2 20.61 40.07 9.41
C SER A 2 19.78 38.80 9.58
N LEU A 3 19.57 38.11 8.46
CA LEU A 3 18.58 37.06 8.28
C LEU A 3 19.09 35.74 8.85
N ALA A 4 18.24 35.05 9.61
CA ALA A 4 18.50 33.68 10.04
C ALA A 4 18.67 32.76 8.82
N THR A 5 19.77 32.02 8.81
CA THR A 5 20.13 30.98 7.83
C THR A 5 19.13 29.81 7.86
N PRO A 6 18.95 29.08 6.74
CA PRO A 6 17.91 28.08 6.58
C PRO A 6 18.19 26.86 7.47
N SER A 7 17.13 26.36 8.11
CA SER A 7 17.13 25.14 8.93
C SER A 7 17.59 23.93 8.11
N GLU A 8 18.81 23.45 8.35
CA GLU A 8 19.24 22.12 7.88
C GLU A 8 18.41 21.07 8.62
N THR A 9 17.46 20.46 7.91
CA THR A 9 16.80 19.24 8.39
C THR A 9 17.81 18.11 8.24
N PRO A 10 18.16 17.37 9.31
CA PRO A 10 19.13 16.28 9.19
C PRO A 10 18.60 15.24 8.20
N PRO A 11 19.47 14.63 7.36
CA PRO A 11 19.05 13.59 6.43
C PRO A 11 18.39 12.45 7.21
N GLY A 12 17.18 12.08 6.79
CA GLY A 12 16.44 10.98 7.40
C GLY A 12 17.26 9.69 7.33
N ILE A 13 17.34 8.96 8.43
CA ILE A 13 18.04 7.67 8.46
C ILE A 13 17.15 6.64 7.76
N GLU A 14 17.52 6.25 6.54
CA GLU A 14 16.89 5.13 5.83
C GLU A 14 17.59 3.81 6.24
N ARG A 15 16.80 2.82 6.68
CA ARG A 15 17.30 1.51 7.09
C ARG A 15 16.66 0.40 6.26
N ALA A 16 17.48 -0.49 5.73
CA ALA A 16 17.04 -1.74 5.10
C ALA A 16 17.54 -2.92 5.94
N TYR A 17 16.65 -3.88 6.19
CA TYR A 17 16.97 -5.09 6.97
C TYR A 17 16.92 -6.32 6.06
N ARG A 18 17.95 -7.16 6.15
CA ARG A 18 17.98 -8.48 5.52
C ARG A 18 17.78 -9.54 6.60
N LEU A 19 16.66 -10.25 6.54
CA LEU A 19 16.30 -11.31 7.49
C LEU A 19 16.25 -12.67 6.78
N ARG A 20 16.76 -13.72 7.44
CA ARG A 20 16.47 -15.11 7.09
C ARG A 20 15.38 -15.61 8.03
N VAL A 21 14.26 -16.07 7.47
CA VAL A 21 13.10 -16.53 8.25
C VAL A 21 12.94 -18.04 8.04
N TYR A 22 12.75 -18.78 9.14
CA TYR A 22 12.50 -20.22 9.12
C TYR A 22 11.11 -20.50 9.73
N PRO A 23 10.02 -20.28 8.98
CA PRO A 23 8.68 -20.43 9.52
C PRO A 23 8.31 -21.90 9.71
N THR A 24 7.53 -22.19 10.75
CA THR A 24 6.84 -23.49 10.87
C THR A 24 5.78 -23.61 9.78
N ARG A 25 5.27 -24.83 9.55
CA ARG A 25 4.22 -25.07 8.53
C ARG A 25 2.98 -24.19 8.71
N ILE A 26 2.56 -23.97 9.97
CA ILE A 26 1.40 -23.13 10.30
C ILE A 26 1.70 -21.67 9.98
N GLN A 27 2.88 -21.16 10.38
CA GLN A 27 3.30 -19.79 10.09
C GLN A 27 3.43 -19.55 8.58
N ALA A 28 4.01 -20.49 7.84
CA ALA A 28 4.13 -20.39 6.39
C ALA A 28 2.75 -20.28 5.71
N ARG A 29 1.78 -21.06 6.18
CA ARG A 29 0.39 -20.97 5.71
C ARG A 29 -0.23 -19.61 6.01
N GLN A 30 -0.05 -19.10 7.23
CA GLN A 30 -0.55 -17.77 7.61
C GLN A 30 0.08 -16.66 6.75
N LEU A 31 1.40 -16.71 6.55
CA LEU A 31 2.12 -15.76 5.70
C LEU A 31 1.62 -15.82 4.25
N ALA A 32 1.37 -17.01 3.72
CA ALA A 32 0.81 -17.18 2.37
C ALA A 32 -0.60 -16.58 2.27
N GLN A 33 -1.45 -16.78 3.28
CA GLN A 33 -2.78 -16.17 3.33
C GLN A 33 -2.71 -14.64 3.38
N LEU A 34 -1.83 -14.09 4.22
CA LEU A 34 -1.62 -12.65 4.35
C LEU A 34 -1.07 -12.03 3.05
N ALA A 35 -0.10 -12.68 2.43
CA ALA A 35 0.46 -12.26 1.15
C ALA A 35 -0.60 -12.30 0.03
N GLY A 36 -1.43 -13.35 0.01
CA GLY A 36 -2.54 -13.48 -0.93
C GLY A 36 -3.60 -12.39 -0.74
N ALA A 37 -4.04 -12.17 0.50
CA ALA A 37 -5.02 -11.13 0.83
C ALA A 37 -4.51 -9.73 0.44
N THR A 38 -3.25 -9.42 0.76
CA THR A 38 -2.61 -8.15 0.37
C THR A 38 -2.57 -7.99 -1.15
N ARG A 39 -2.16 -9.02 -1.88
CA ARG A 39 -2.11 -9.01 -3.35
C ARG A 39 -3.48 -8.79 -3.97
N PHE A 40 -4.52 -9.44 -3.42
CA PHE A 40 -5.89 -9.27 -3.88
C PHE A 40 -6.36 -7.81 -3.75
N VAL A 41 -6.22 -7.22 -2.57
CA VAL A 41 -6.63 -5.82 -2.32
C VAL A 41 -5.85 -4.86 -3.21
N TRP A 42 -4.54 -5.08 -3.37
CA TRP A 42 -3.71 -4.26 -4.25
C TRP A 42 -4.17 -4.29 -5.70
N ASN A 43 -4.33 -5.50 -6.27
CA ASN A 43 -4.74 -5.65 -7.66
C ASN A 43 -6.13 -5.05 -7.90
N TRP A 44 -7.06 -5.25 -6.96
CA TRP A 44 -8.38 -4.64 -7.00
C TRP A 44 -8.32 -3.11 -7.00
N ALA A 45 -7.53 -2.51 -6.10
CA ALA A 45 -7.38 -1.06 -6.00
C ALA A 45 -6.74 -0.47 -7.28
N LEU A 46 -5.75 -1.16 -7.83
CA LEU A 46 -5.09 -0.79 -9.08
C LEU A 46 -6.07 -0.79 -10.25
N ASP A 47 -6.83 -1.88 -10.42
CA ASP A 47 -7.86 -2.03 -11.46
C ASP A 47 -8.90 -0.89 -11.40
N ARG A 48 -9.39 -0.56 -10.20
CA ARG A 48 -10.36 0.52 -10.01
C ARG A 48 -9.78 1.90 -10.34
N ARG A 49 -8.54 2.17 -9.93
CA ARG A 49 -7.85 3.42 -10.28
C ARG A 49 -7.65 3.54 -11.79
N SER A 50 -7.19 2.48 -12.44
CA SER A 50 -7.00 2.45 -13.88
C SER A 50 -8.32 2.63 -14.64
N THR A 51 -9.39 2.00 -14.17
CA THR A 51 -10.72 2.11 -14.79
C THR A 51 -11.30 3.52 -14.64
N ALA A 52 -11.27 4.10 -13.43
CA ALA A 52 -11.74 5.46 -13.22
C ALA A 52 -10.96 6.47 -14.07
N TYR A 53 -9.63 6.37 -14.06
CA TYR A 53 -8.79 7.26 -14.86
C TYR A 53 -9.08 7.17 -16.37
N ARG A 54 -9.37 5.98 -16.89
CA ARG A 54 -9.74 5.79 -18.31
C ARG A 54 -11.14 6.29 -18.63
N ALA A 55 -12.08 6.21 -17.69
CA ALA A 55 -13.47 6.58 -17.91
C ALA A 55 -13.67 8.10 -17.90
N ASP A 56 -13.11 8.79 -16.91
CA ASP A 56 -13.37 10.22 -16.67
C ASP A 56 -12.14 11.02 -16.21
N GLY A 57 -10.95 10.40 -16.19
CA GLY A 57 -9.72 11.04 -15.72
C GLY A 57 -9.60 11.13 -14.19
N THR A 58 -10.56 10.57 -13.44
CA THR A 58 -10.59 10.70 -11.97
C THR A 58 -9.47 9.90 -11.32
N ARG A 59 -8.82 10.51 -10.33
CA ARG A 59 -7.79 9.87 -9.49
C ARG A 59 -8.40 9.46 -8.16
N LEU A 60 -8.58 8.15 -7.96
CA LEU A 60 -9.11 7.60 -6.71
C LEU A 60 -8.01 7.46 -5.65
N ASN A 61 -8.18 8.14 -4.51
CA ASN A 61 -7.35 7.98 -3.33
C ASN A 61 -7.80 6.77 -2.48
N TRP A 62 -7.08 6.47 -1.39
CA TRP A 62 -7.41 5.33 -0.53
C TRP A 62 -8.79 5.43 0.12
N VAL A 63 -9.17 6.63 0.60
CA VAL A 63 -10.48 6.87 1.24
C VAL A 63 -11.63 6.55 0.28
N ALA A 64 -11.50 6.90 -1.00
CA ALA A 64 -12.51 6.61 -2.02
C ALA A 64 -12.63 5.12 -2.39
N LEU A 65 -11.60 4.32 -2.07
CA LEU A 65 -11.55 2.90 -2.36
C LEU A 65 -12.10 2.06 -1.19
N THR A 66 -11.83 2.42 0.06
CA THR A 66 -12.17 1.60 1.24
C THR A 66 -13.63 1.14 1.30
N PRO A 67 -14.65 1.96 1.00
CA PRO A 67 -16.05 1.51 1.03
C PRO A 67 -16.37 0.43 -0.02
N ARG A 68 -15.60 0.38 -1.11
CA ARG A 68 -15.90 -0.42 -2.31
C ARG A 68 -15.19 -1.77 -2.35
N VAL A 69 -14.25 -2.02 -1.44
CA VAL A 69 -13.55 -3.32 -1.36
C VAL A 69 -14.47 -4.41 -0.82
N HIS A 70 -15.47 -4.03 -0.02
CA HIS A 70 -16.42 -4.93 0.62
C HIS A 70 -17.70 -5.16 -0.21
N ASP A 71 -17.75 -4.68 -1.46
CA ASP A 71 -18.91 -4.81 -2.33
C ASP A 71 -19.27 -6.30 -2.55
N PRO A 72 -20.44 -6.76 -2.07
CA PRO A 72 -20.85 -8.17 -2.13
C PRO A 72 -21.05 -8.68 -3.56
N ALA A 73 -21.19 -7.80 -4.56
CA ALA A 73 -21.34 -8.19 -5.96
C ALA A 73 -20.06 -8.81 -6.59
N ARG A 74 -18.95 -8.91 -5.83
CA ARG A 74 -17.68 -9.53 -6.27
C ARG A 74 -17.32 -10.85 -5.56
N ARG A 75 -18.17 -11.37 -4.66
CA ARG A 75 -17.95 -12.66 -3.98
C ARG A 75 -18.67 -13.81 -4.67
#